data_AF-X1AZW1-F1
#
_entry.id   AF-X1AZW1-F1
#
_cell.length_a   1.000
_cell.length_b   1.000
_cell.length_c   1.000
_cell.angle_alpha   90.00
_cell.angle_beta   90.00
_cell.angle_gamma   90.00
#
_symmetry.space_group_name_H-M   'P 1'
#
loop_
_entity.id
_entity.type
_entity.pdbx_description
1 polymer ?
#
loop_
_entity_poly.entity_id
_entity_poly.type
_entity_poly.pdbx_seq_one_letter_code
_entity_poly.pdbx_strand_id
1 'polypeptide(L)'
;MAILIKETAEKTITITGTELTLPELYGRIRFVGDYSGSKMQGEVMTFASKASFDEGKNIYTDVPLGSFEAELEPGEVQSLDTAHKYAKIAYENMGYAVTIDLTL
;
A
#
# COMPACT_ATOMS: atom_id res chain seq x y z
N MET A 1 -4.30 -7.13 -8.32
CA MET A 1 -3.75 -5.76 -8.18
C MET A 1 -3.15 -5.60 -6.79
N ALA A 2 -1.94 -5.05 -6.72
CA ALA A 2 -1.23 -4.76 -5.47
C ALA A 2 -0.31 -3.54 -5.64
N ILE A 3 0.15 -3.00 -4.52
CA ILE A 3 1.37 -2.20 -4.46
C ILE A 3 2.51 -3.05 -3.91
N LEU A 4 3.70 -2.94 -4.48
CA LEU A 4 4.93 -3.56 -3.99
C LEU A 4 5.69 -2.49 -3.23
N ILE A 5 5.74 -2.60 -1.90
CA ILE A 5 6.43 -1.66 -1.01
C ILE A 5 7.80 -2.25 -0.72
N LYS A 6 8.86 -1.59 -1.18
CA LYS A 6 10.24 -2.08 -1.08
C LYS A 6 11.05 -1.24 -0.11
N GLU A 7 11.98 -1.90 0.57
CA GLU A 7 12.96 -1.20 1.37
C GLU A 7 13.84 -0.29 0.51
N THR A 8 14.43 0.71 1.16
CA THR A 8 15.44 1.60 0.59
C THR A 8 16.65 1.63 1.51
N ALA A 9 17.74 2.26 1.07
CA ALA A 9 18.91 2.47 1.93
C ALA A 9 18.59 3.25 3.22
N GLU A 10 17.53 4.06 3.20
CA GLU A 10 17.11 4.92 4.31
C GLU A 10 15.98 4.29 5.14
N LYS A 11 15.27 3.30 4.58
CA LYS A 11 14.05 2.74 5.16
C LYS A 11 13.96 1.23 4.95
N THR A 12 14.29 0.48 5.99
CA THR A 12 14.12 -0.98 6.03
C THR A 12 12.68 -1.38 6.36
N ILE A 13 12.36 -2.65 6.13
CA ILE A 13 11.09 -3.25 6.54
C ILE A 13 11.39 -4.37 7.53
N THR A 14 10.93 -4.24 8.77
CA THR A 14 11.18 -5.20 9.85
C THR A 14 9.88 -5.89 10.26
N ILE A 15 9.90 -7.22 10.39
CA ILE A 15 8.75 -7.97 10.90
C ILE A 15 8.58 -7.65 12.39
N THR A 16 7.38 -7.21 12.78
CA THR A 16 7.10 -6.79 14.16
C THR A 16 7.42 -7.90 15.16
N GLY A 17 8.17 -7.55 16.21
CA GLY A 17 8.56 -8.49 17.26
C GLY A 17 9.75 -9.39 16.88
N THR A 18 10.43 -9.12 15.78
CA THR A 18 11.63 -9.84 15.34
C THR A 18 12.71 -8.88 14.84
N GLU A 19 13.93 -9.38 14.61
CA GLU A 19 15.00 -8.65 13.92
C GLU A 19 15.05 -8.97 12.41
N LEU A 20 14.10 -9.76 11.90
CA LEU A 20 14.06 -10.16 10.51
C LEU A 20 13.58 -9.02 9.63
N THR A 21 14.32 -8.76 8.55
CA THR A 21 13.94 -7.78 7.54
C THR A 21 13.37 -8.44 6.29
N LEU A 22 12.55 -7.69 5.55
CA LEU A 22 12.00 -8.10 4.27
C LEU A 22 12.42 -7.09 3.19
N PRO A 23 12.84 -7.56 2.00
CA PRO A 23 13.20 -6.66 0.91
C PRO A 23 11.97 -5.98 0.31
N GLU A 24 10.80 -6.63 0.39
CA GLU A 24 9.55 -6.10 -0.14
C GLU A 24 8.32 -6.67 0.58
N LEU A 25 7.20 -5.96 0.46
CA LEU A 25 5.86 -6.37 0.86
C LEU A 25 4.88 -6.21 -0.30
N TYR A 26 3.90 -7.09 -0.33
CA TYR A 26 2.74 -7.00 -1.21
C TYR A 26 1.63 -6.29 -0.43
N GLY A 27 1.16 -5.14 -0.91
CA GLY A 27 0.07 -4.37 -0.32
C GLY A 27 -1.22 -4.56 -1.10
N ARG A 28 -2.27 -5.06 -0.44
CA ARG A 28 -3.64 -5.11 -0.98
C ARG A 28 -4.41 -3.90 -0.47
N ILE A 29 -5.08 -3.20 -1.39
CA ILE A 29 -5.81 -1.98 -1.08
C ILE A 29 -7.31 -2.26 -1.01
N ARG A 30 -7.94 -1.80 0.07
CA ARG A 30 -9.37 -1.55 0.14
C ARG A 30 -9.56 -0.04 0.10
N PHE A 31 -10.53 0.47 -0.67
CA PHE A 31 -10.84 1.89 -0.64
C PHE A 31 -12.34 2.15 -0.53
N VAL A 32 -12.68 3.32 -0.03
CA VAL A 32 -14.03 3.87 0.06
C VAL A 32 -14.00 5.25 -0.58
N GLY A 33 -14.81 5.43 -1.61
CA GLY A 33 -15.07 6.74 -2.20
C GLY A 33 -16.01 7.56 -1.33
N ASP A 34 -15.81 8.87 -1.28
CA ASP A 34 -16.76 9.78 -0.65
C ASP A 34 -17.97 10.09 -1.56
N TYR A 35 -19.02 10.70 -1.00
CA TYR A 35 -20.23 11.05 -1.75
C TYR A 35 -20.05 12.22 -2.72
N SER A 36 -18.96 13.00 -2.59
CA SER A 36 -18.70 14.16 -3.43
C SER A 36 -18.02 13.78 -4.76
N GLY A 37 -17.41 12.61 -4.80
CA GLY A 37 -16.57 12.17 -5.91
C GLY A 37 -15.13 12.69 -5.81
N SER A 38 -14.84 13.64 -4.91
CA SER A 38 -13.56 14.37 -4.88
C SER A 38 -12.61 13.91 -3.79
N LYS A 39 -13.03 13.02 -2.88
CA LYS A 39 -12.13 12.40 -1.89
C LYS A 39 -12.28 10.90 -1.85
N MET A 40 -11.23 10.24 -1.39
CA MET A 40 -11.27 8.82 -1.06
C MET A 40 -10.42 8.50 0.15
N GLN A 41 -10.80 7.43 0.83
CA GLN A 41 -10.01 6.83 1.90
C GLN A 41 -9.63 5.41 1.49
N GLY A 42 -8.40 4.99 1.78
CA GLY A 42 -7.94 3.65 1.46
C GLY A 42 -7.12 3.05 2.56
N GLU A 43 -7.27 1.76 2.79
CA GLU A 43 -6.51 0.98 3.76
C GLU A 43 -5.63 -0.03 3.03
N VAL A 44 -4.41 -0.20 3.52
CA VAL A 44 -3.46 -1.17 2.97
C VAL A 44 -3.20 -2.29 3.96
N MET A 45 -3.40 -3.52 3.50
CA MET A 45 -3.00 -4.74 4.20
C MET A 45 -1.77 -5.33 3.53
N THR A 46 -0.75 -5.70 4.30
CA THR A 46 0.53 -6.17 3.76
C THR A 46 0.74 -7.67 3.95
N PHE A 47 1.48 -8.24 3.00
CA PHE A 47 1.78 -9.66 2.90
C PHE A 47 3.26 -9.85 2.58
N ALA A 48 3.88 -10.88 3.16
CA ALA A 48 5.32 -11.13 3.03
C ALA A 48 5.75 -11.60 1.63
N SER A 49 4.80 -12.15 0.87
CA SER A 49 5.04 -12.78 -0.43
C SER A 49 3.76 -12.83 -1.27
N LYS A 50 3.90 -13.09 -2.57
CA LYS A 50 2.77 -13.38 -3.46
C LYS A 50 1.91 -14.54 -2.95
N ALA A 51 2.52 -15.64 -2.49
CA ALA A 51 1.76 -16.79 -1.99
C ALA A 51 0.90 -16.41 -0.78
N SER A 52 1.47 -15.69 0.19
CA SER A 52 0.71 -15.21 1.35
C SER A 52 -0.36 -14.19 0.97
N PHE A 53 -0.13 -13.38 -0.06
CA PHE A 53 -1.12 -12.45 -0.62
C PHE A 53 -2.31 -13.24 -1.18
N ASP A 54 -2.05 -14.21 -2.07
CA ASP A 54 -3.07 -15.04 -2.70
C ASP A 54 -3.89 -15.83 -1.65
N GLU A 55 -3.23 -16.33 -0.61
CA GLU A 55 -3.88 -17.06 0.50
C GLU A 55 -4.54 -16.15 1.55
N GLY A 56 -4.35 -14.83 1.48
CA GLY A 56 -4.90 -13.89 2.45
C GLY A 56 -4.26 -13.96 3.85
N LYS A 57 -3.01 -14.43 3.95
CA LYS A 57 -2.24 -14.54 5.20
C LYS A 57 -1.37 -13.31 5.42
N ASN A 58 -1.95 -12.24 5.98
CA ASN A 58 -1.22 -11.00 6.22
C ASN A 58 -0.15 -11.16 7.31
N ILE A 59 0.80 -10.23 7.34
CA ILE A 59 1.79 -10.09 8.40
C ILE A 59 1.76 -8.68 8.99
N TYR A 60 2.41 -8.51 10.13
CA TYR A 60 2.64 -7.19 10.73
C TYR A 60 4.12 -6.85 10.63
N THR A 61 4.40 -5.64 10.16
CA THR A 61 5.74 -5.07 10.06
C THR A 61 5.76 -3.68 10.68
N ASP A 62 6.94 -3.07 10.74
CA ASP A 62 7.13 -1.66 11.08
C ASP A 62 6.61 -0.69 10.00
N VAL A 63 6.27 -1.19 8.80
CA VAL A 63 5.59 -0.43 7.76
C VAL A 63 4.19 -0.11 8.29
N PRO A 64 3.82 1.19 8.42
CA PRO A 64 2.51 1.56 8.92
C PRO A 64 1.40 0.93 8.08
N LEU A 65 0.60 0.08 8.73
CA LEU A 65 -0.70 -0.32 8.23
C LEU A 65 -1.63 0.86 8.47
N GLY A 66 -2.17 1.44 7.40
CA GLY A 66 -2.82 2.73 7.54
C GLY A 66 -3.92 2.97 6.54
N SER A 67 -4.91 3.72 7.02
CA SER A 67 -5.81 4.49 6.17
C SER A 67 -5.06 5.70 5.62
N PHE A 68 -4.93 5.82 4.30
CA PHE A 68 -4.62 7.09 3.65
C PHE A 68 -5.93 7.78 3.30
N GLU A 69 -5.91 9.11 3.32
CA GLU A 69 -6.96 9.95 2.73
C GLU A 69 -6.34 10.73 1.59
N ALA A 70 -7.08 10.83 0.48
CA ALA A 70 -6.65 11.56 -0.70
C ALA A 70 -7.77 12.46 -1.20
N GLU A 71 -7.40 13.69 -1.53
CA GLU A 71 -8.19 14.57 -2.37
C GLU A 71 -7.80 14.33 -3.82
N LEU A 72 -8.79 14.06 -4.66
CA LEU A 72 -8.61 13.68 -6.06
C LEU A 72 -8.32 14.93 -6.90
N GLU A 73 -7.38 14.80 -7.83
CA GLU A 73 -7.12 15.86 -8.79
C GLU A 73 -8.30 16.05 -9.77
N PRO A 74 -8.48 17.24 -10.36
CA PRO A 74 -9.55 17.48 -11.31
C PRO A 74 -9.56 16.46 -12.46
N GLY A 75 -10.69 15.77 -12.64
CA GLY A 75 -10.88 14.75 -13.68
C GLY A 75 -10.52 13.33 -13.26
N GLU A 76 -9.95 13.14 -12.06
CA GLU A 76 -9.78 11.80 -11.51
C GLU A 76 -11.10 11.23 -10.99
N VAL A 77 -11.24 9.91 -11.11
CA VAL A 77 -12.41 9.18 -10.63
C VAL A 77 -12.03 8.31 -9.44
N GLN A 78 -12.96 8.12 -8.51
CA GLN A 78 -12.78 7.17 -7.42
C GLN A 78 -12.75 5.74 -7.99
N SER A 79 -11.56 5.15 -8.02
CA SER A 79 -11.34 3.83 -8.62
C SER A 79 -10.21 3.08 -7.90
N LEU A 80 -10.08 1.78 -8.18
CA LEU A 80 -8.94 1.00 -7.71
C LEU A 80 -7.62 1.60 -8.21
N ASP A 81 -7.53 2.01 -9.47
CA ASP A 81 -6.31 2.57 -10.04
C ASP A 81 -5.89 3.86 -9.32
N THR A 82 -6.86 4.75 -9.08
CA THR A 82 -6.65 5.99 -8.30
C THR A 82 -6.24 5.67 -6.87
N ALA A 83 -6.86 4.67 -6.23
CA ALA A 83 -6.47 4.22 -4.90
C ALA A 83 -5.02 3.73 -4.85
N HIS A 84 -4.57 2.96 -5.85
CA HIS A 84 -3.18 2.50 -5.94
C HIS A 84 -2.20 3.65 -6.18
N LYS A 85 -2.56 4.64 -7.01
CA LYS A 85 -1.78 5.87 -7.20
C LYS A 85 -1.55 6.58 -5.85
N TYR A 86 -2.61 6.84 -5.09
CA TYR A 86 -2.49 7.58 -3.83
C TYR A 86 -1.83 6.77 -2.70
N ALA A 87 -2.05 5.46 -2.65
CA ALA A 87 -1.31 4.59 -1.74
C ALA A 87 0.20 4.60 -2.04
N LYS A 88 0.57 4.54 -3.33
CA LYS A 88 1.97 4.68 -3.75
C LYS A 88 2.58 5.98 -3.25
N ILE A 89 1.91 7.11 -3.50
CA ILE A 89 2.37 8.43 -3.03
C ILE A 89 2.54 8.44 -1.51
N ALA A 90 1.58 7.90 -0.76
CA ALA A 90 1.62 7.88 0.70
C ALA A 90 2.85 7.13 1.23
N TYR A 91 3.16 5.96 0.69
CA TYR A 91 4.33 5.17 1.12
C TYR A 91 5.66 5.73 0.59
N GLU A 92 5.68 6.34 -0.60
CA GLU A 92 6.87 7.05 -1.10
C GLU A 92 7.22 8.25 -0.22
N ASN A 93 6.21 8.99 0.25
CA ASN A 93 6.40 10.07 1.21
C ASN A 93 6.93 9.58 2.58
N MET A 94 6.82 8.28 2.88
CA MET A 94 7.40 7.65 4.07
C MET A 94 8.83 7.11 3.85
N GLY A 95 9.36 7.23 2.63
CA GLY A 95 10.73 6.83 2.28
C GLY A 95 10.88 5.43 1.68
N TYR A 96 9.77 4.76 1.34
CA TYR A 96 9.79 3.46 0.66
C TYR A 96 9.82 3.63 -0.86
N ALA A 97 10.37 2.64 -1.57
CA ALA A 97 10.22 2.56 -3.02
C ALA A 97 8.96 1.75 -3.34
N VAL A 98 8.06 2.28 -4.18
CA VAL A 98 6.76 1.63 -4.41
C VAL A 98 6.50 1.39 -5.90
N THR A 99 6.07 0.19 -6.26
CA THR A 99 5.62 -0.15 -7.62
C THR A 99 4.16 -0.57 -7.60
N ILE A 100 3.38 -0.19 -8.61
CA ILE A 100 2.00 -0.67 -8.77
C ILE A 100 2.02 -1.87 -9.71
N ASP A 101 1.48 -3.00 -9.27
CA ASP A 101 1.26 -4.18 -10.10
C ASP A 101 -0.25 -4.43 -10.23
N LEU A 102 -0.79 -4.05 -11.38
CA LEU A 102 -2.21 -4.22 -11.69
C LEU A 102 -2.53 -5.62 -12.23
N THR A 103 -1.52 -6.45 -12.49
CA THR A 103 -1.66 -7.78 -13.13
C THR A 103 -1.70 -8.94 -12.14
N LEU A 104 -1.34 -8.65 -10.88
CA LEU A 104 -1.36 -9.60 -9.76
C LEU A 104 -2.73 -10.22 -9.47
#